data_AF-A0A0F9PIH3-F1
#
_entry.id   AF-A0A0F9PIH3-F1
#
_cell.length_a   1.000
_cell.length_b   1.000
_cell.length_c   1.000
_cell.angle_alpha   90.00
_cell.angle_beta   90.00
_cell.angle_gamma   90.00
#
_symmetry.space_group_name_H-M   'P 1'
#
loop_
_entity.id
_entity.type
_entity.pdbx_description
1 polymer ?
#
loop_
_entity_poly.entity_id
_entity_poly.type
_entity_poly.pdbx_seq_one_letter_code
_entity_poly.pdbx_strand_id
1 'polypeptide(L)'
;MVDNIPIESINEPEHEMGFHNKAQEVTKTKTSNGKSKPQIDVKELREYAALKYALKTIETVVDEMKNSVNAVALEAFLLAARSESIQGVDGDTTASLQLRKRTSRSALSDFEKETLDDLNIATEKSADSKVYINAKYADDDELADKVEEALKGIVPDDFLLSTGEKFVTTSDSLRQAMEIKDMKDRRTVVEMVSTQAARCKFGGSHAEMITILDGVLKS
;
A
#
# COMPACT_ATOMS: atom_id res chain seq x y z
N MET A 1 16.25 27.38 63.22
CA MET A 1 16.17 26.69 64.53
C MET A 1 15.00 25.74 64.50
N VAL A 2 15.24 24.46 64.15
CA VAL A 2 14.62 23.30 64.80
C VAL A 2 15.64 22.18 64.62
N ASP A 3 16.31 21.82 65.71
CA ASP A 3 17.10 20.60 65.84
C ASP A 3 16.17 19.41 66.17
N ASN A 4 16.51 18.24 65.62
CA ASN A 4 16.55 16.88 66.20
C ASN A 4 15.37 16.38 67.08
N ILE A 5 14.94 15.11 67.08
CA ILE A 5 15.63 13.81 66.90
C ILE A 5 14.57 12.70 66.50
N PRO A 6 14.91 11.40 66.31
CA PRO A 6 14.40 10.50 65.26
C PRO A 6 13.63 9.30 65.87
N ILE A 7 13.70 8.08 65.26
CA ILE A 7 13.34 6.71 65.75
C ILE A 7 12.11 6.14 64.99
N GLU A 8 12.06 4.92 64.43
CA GLU A 8 12.92 3.74 64.44
C GLU A 8 12.58 2.80 63.26
N SER A 9 13.60 2.05 62.85
CA SER A 9 13.61 0.68 62.31
C SER A 9 12.31 -0.02 61.92
N ILE A 10 12.30 -0.63 60.74
CA ILE A 10 11.90 -2.04 60.60
C ILE A 10 12.84 -2.74 59.61
N ASN A 11 13.76 -3.51 60.17
CA ASN A 11 14.34 -4.79 59.72
C ASN A 11 14.81 -4.96 58.27
N GLU A 12 16.13 -5.05 58.12
CA GLU A 12 16.73 -6.14 57.32
C GLU A 12 16.48 -7.49 58.04
N PRO A 13 16.39 -8.59 57.29
CA PRO A 13 17.56 -9.46 57.22
C PRO A 13 17.90 -9.94 55.81
N GLU A 14 19.17 -9.77 55.48
CA GLU A 14 20.13 -10.74 54.96
C GLU A 14 19.75 -11.74 53.84
N HIS A 15 20.61 -11.70 52.80
CA HIS A 15 20.96 -12.74 51.83
C HIS A 15 19.88 -13.08 50.77
N GLU A 16 20.17 -13.11 49.46
CA GLU A 16 21.26 -13.83 48.79
C GLU A 16 21.69 -13.18 47.46
N MET A 17 22.86 -13.63 47.03
CA MET A 17 23.64 -13.18 45.88
C MET A 17 22.96 -13.35 44.52
N GLY A 18 23.32 -12.47 43.57
CA GLY A 18 22.99 -12.70 42.16
C GLY A 18 23.48 -11.58 41.25
N PHE A 19 24.75 -11.65 40.87
CA PHE A 19 25.38 -11.11 39.67
C PHE A 19 24.44 -10.41 38.65
N HIS A 20 24.75 -9.16 38.27
CA HIS A 20 25.22 -8.79 36.92
C HIS A 20 25.23 -7.25 36.72
N ASN A 21 26.40 -6.77 36.26
CA ASN A 21 26.76 -5.41 35.87
C ASN A 21 25.64 -4.60 35.19
N LYS A 22 25.27 -3.46 35.78
CA LYS A 22 24.67 -2.35 35.03
C LYS A 22 25.72 -1.26 34.88
N ALA A 23 26.31 -1.18 33.69
CA ALA A 23 27.05 0.01 33.27
C ALA A 23 26.07 1.19 33.24
N GLN A 24 26.33 2.16 34.11
CA GLN A 24 25.66 3.44 34.13
C GLN A 24 26.36 4.40 33.15
N GLU A 25 25.55 5.33 32.64
CA GLU A 25 25.90 6.55 31.92
C GLU A 25 26.10 6.48 30.40
N VAL A 26 25.10 7.04 29.70
CA VAL A 26 25.40 8.00 28.64
C VAL A 26 24.56 9.27 28.89
N THR A 27 25.15 10.24 29.57
CA THR A 27 24.73 11.64 29.52
C THR A 27 25.05 12.20 28.13
N LYS A 28 24.02 12.52 27.35
CA LYS A 28 24.09 13.61 26.36
C LYS A 28 22.80 14.41 26.41
N THR A 29 22.80 15.45 27.24
CA THR A 29 21.84 16.56 27.20
C THR A 29 21.95 17.25 25.84
N LYS A 30 20.89 17.17 25.02
CA LYS A 30 20.65 18.09 23.91
C LYS A 30 19.36 18.85 24.17
N THR A 31 19.52 20.16 24.23
CA THR A 31 18.54 21.25 24.18
C THR A 31 17.26 20.94 23.40
N SER A 32 16.10 21.20 24.00
CA SER A 32 14.90 21.59 23.23
C SER A 32 14.00 22.51 24.05
N ASN A 33 13.89 23.76 23.63
CA ASN A 33 12.82 24.69 24.02
C ASN A 33 11.51 24.27 23.34
N GLY A 34 10.89 23.21 23.86
CA GLY A 34 9.52 22.83 23.58
C GLY A 34 8.95 22.22 24.85
N LYS A 35 7.77 22.65 25.30
CA LYS A 35 7.09 22.04 26.46
C LYS A 35 7.11 20.53 26.26
N SER A 36 7.83 19.81 27.13
CA SER A 36 7.90 18.35 27.09
C SER A 36 6.47 17.83 27.20
N LYS A 37 6.01 17.11 26.17
CA LYS A 37 4.71 16.46 26.19
C LYS A 37 4.63 15.57 27.44
N PRO A 38 3.48 15.51 28.11
CA PRO A 38 3.32 14.62 29.27
C PRO A 38 3.67 13.18 28.84
N GLN A 39 4.60 12.56 29.57
CA GLN A 39 4.97 11.17 29.37
C GLN A 39 4.18 10.32 30.36
N ILE A 40 3.49 9.32 29.84
CA ILE A 40 2.85 8.28 30.64
C ILE A 40 3.55 6.95 30.32
N ASP A 41 3.68 6.09 31.33
CA ASP A 41 4.16 4.73 31.11
C ASP A 41 3.03 3.92 30.48
N VAL A 42 3.30 3.35 29.30
CA VAL A 42 2.34 2.52 28.55
C VAL A 42 2.97 1.15 28.41
N LYS A 43 2.42 0.17 29.14
CA LYS A 43 2.82 -1.23 29.02
C LYS A 43 2.65 -1.70 27.58
N GLU A 44 3.54 -2.58 27.13
CA GLU A 44 3.53 -3.20 25.79
C GLU A 44 3.80 -2.24 24.60
N LEU A 45 4.02 -0.93 24.85
CA LEU A 45 4.30 0.03 23.78
C LEU A 45 5.56 -0.33 22.99
N ARG A 46 6.57 -0.92 23.65
CA ARG A 46 7.82 -1.34 23.02
C ARG A 46 7.58 -2.52 22.07
N GLU A 47 6.85 -3.53 22.51
CA GLU A 47 6.49 -4.71 21.74
C GLU A 47 5.61 -4.32 20.55
N TYR A 48 4.61 -3.46 20.77
CA TYR A 48 3.76 -2.92 19.71
C TYR A 48 4.57 -2.17 18.65
N ALA A 49 5.47 -1.27 19.07
CA ALA A 49 6.32 -0.53 18.15
C ALA A 49 7.26 -1.46 17.35
N ALA A 50 7.82 -2.49 17.99
CA ALA A 50 8.64 -3.49 17.32
C ALA A 50 7.86 -4.28 16.26
N LEU A 51 6.64 -4.73 16.58
CA LEU A 51 5.78 -5.43 15.63
C LEU A 51 5.35 -4.54 14.46
N LYS A 52 5.05 -3.26 14.72
CA LYS A 52 4.73 -2.29 13.66
C LYS A 52 5.91 -2.06 12.72
N TYR A 53 7.12 -2.00 13.27
CA TYR A 53 8.34 -1.88 12.47
C TYR A 53 8.57 -3.14 11.62
N ALA A 54 8.52 -4.32 12.25
CA ALA A 54 8.67 -5.60 11.55
C ALA A 54 7.66 -5.77 10.42
N LEU A 55 6.39 -5.42 10.66
CA LEU A 55 5.34 -5.47 9.63
C LEU A 55 5.67 -4.59 8.43
N LYS A 56 6.15 -3.36 8.66
CA LYS A 56 6.56 -2.46 7.57
C LYS A 56 7.75 -3.01 6.76
N THR A 57 8.73 -3.62 7.44
CA THR A 57 9.88 -4.26 6.78
C THR A 57 9.40 -5.43 5.92
N ILE A 58 8.56 -6.30 6.48
CA ILE A 58 7.98 -7.45 5.75
C ILE A 58 7.16 -6.96 4.55
N GLU A 59 6.32 -5.94 4.70
CA GLU A 59 5.55 -5.36 3.59
C GLU A 59 6.47 -4.88 2.45
N THR A 60 7.57 -4.20 2.80
CA THR A 60 8.55 -3.71 1.81
C THR A 60 9.17 -4.86 1.02
N VAL A 61 9.65 -5.90 1.70
CA VAL A 61 10.26 -7.06 1.04
C VAL A 61 9.23 -7.84 0.22
N VAL A 62 7.98 -7.95 0.70
CA VAL A 62 6.89 -8.57 -0.06
C VAL A 62 6.63 -7.82 -1.36
N ASP A 63 6.61 -6.48 -1.33
CA ASP A 63 6.42 -5.66 -2.54
C ASP A 63 7.58 -5.80 -3.52
N GLU A 64 8.83 -5.91 -3.04
CA GLU A 64 9.99 -6.19 -3.88
C GLU A 64 9.91 -7.57 -4.54
N MET A 65 9.60 -8.61 -3.77
CA MET A 65 9.45 -9.99 -4.29
C MET A 65 8.28 -10.09 -5.28
N LYS A 66 7.19 -9.37 -5.02
CA LYS A 66 6.01 -9.34 -5.89
C LYS A 66 6.35 -8.86 -7.29
N ASN A 67 7.25 -7.88 -7.43
CA ASN A 67 7.69 -7.41 -8.75
C ASN A 67 8.38 -8.52 -9.56
N SER A 68 9.24 -9.31 -8.92
CA SER A 68 9.88 -10.46 -9.55
C SER A 68 8.87 -11.52 -9.98
N VAL A 69 7.92 -11.86 -9.09
CA VAL A 69 6.85 -12.83 -9.40
C VAL A 69 5.97 -12.34 -10.55
N ASN A 70 5.61 -11.06 -10.57
CA ASN A 70 4.79 -10.46 -11.62
C ASN A 70 5.50 -10.43 -12.97
N ALA A 71 6.81 -10.21 -13.01
CA ALA A 71 7.59 -10.22 -14.25
C ALA A 71 7.58 -11.61 -14.90
N VAL A 72 7.83 -12.66 -14.12
CA VAL A 72 7.76 -14.05 -14.59
C VAL A 72 6.35 -14.42 -15.03
N ALA A 73 5.33 -14.01 -14.26
CA ALA A 73 3.93 -14.23 -14.61
C ALA A 73 3.58 -13.60 -15.95
N LEU A 74 3.97 -12.33 -16.17
CA LEU A 74 3.70 -11.60 -17.40
C LEU A 74 4.32 -12.30 -18.61
N GLU A 75 5.58 -12.74 -18.52
CA GLU A 75 6.23 -13.48 -19.60
C GLU A 75 5.49 -14.78 -19.93
N ALA A 76 5.06 -15.51 -18.90
CA ALA A 76 4.25 -16.70 -19.08
C ALA A 76 2.91 -16.41 -19.79
N PHE A 77 2.24 -15.30 -19.45
CA PHE A 77 1.02 -14.88 -20.14
C PHE A 77 1.26 -14.49 -21.59
N LEU A 78 2.32 -13.72 -21.87
CA LEU A 78 2.66 -13.28 -23.23
C LEU A 78 2.96 -14.47 -24.16
N LEU A 79 3.55 -15.54 -23.63
CA LEU A 79 3.81 -16.80 -24.34
C LEU A 79 2.54 -17.65 -24.49
N ALA A 80 1.71 -17.74 -23.44
CA ALA A 80 0.50 -18.55 -23.44
C ALA A 80 -0.64 -17.96 -24.29
N ALA A 81 -0.55 -16.66 -24.64
CA ALA A 81 -1.43 -15.87 -25.52
C ALA A 81 -2.94 -15.81 -25.17
N ARG A 82 -3.49 -16.76 -24.41
CA ARG A 82 -4.93 -16.88 -24.10
C ARG A 82 -5.27 -17.50 -22.74
N SER A 83 -4.30 -17.80 -21.90
CA SER A 83 -4.61 -18.32 -20.55
C SER A 83 -5.13 -17.21 -19.65
N GLU A 84 -6.37 -17.34 -19.16
CA GLU A 84 -6.95 -16.40 -18.18
C GLU A 84 -6.27 -16.51 -16.81
N SER A 85 -5.66 -17.66 -16.53
CA SER A 85 -4.85 -17.89 -15.33
C SER A 85 -3.75 -18.89 -15.60
N ILE A 86 -2.65 -18.77 -14.85
CA ILE A 86 -1.51 -19.68 -14.88
C ILE A 86 -1.25 -20.11 -13.44
N GLN A 87 -0.94 -21.39 -13.24
CA GLN A 87 -0.54 -21.88 -11.93
C GLN A 87 0.98 -21.79 -11.79
N GLY A 88 1.43 -20.98 -10.83
CA GLY A 88 2.83 -20.95 -10.37
C GLY A 88 3.04 -21.94 -9.23
N VAL A 89 4.23 -22.54 -9.20
CA VAL A 89 4.66 -23.46 -8.14
C VAL A 89 6.10 -23.13 -7.77
N ASP A 90 6.39 -23.11 -6.47
CA ASP A 90 7.74 -23.02 -5.92
C ASP A 90 7.83 -23.93 -4.69
N GLY A 91 8.49 -25.08 -4.84
CA GLY A 91 8.43 -26.19 -3.88
C GLY A 91 6.97 -26.59 -3.61
N ASP A 92 6.57 -26.55 -2.34
CA ASP A 92 5.20 -26.86 -1.90
C ASP A 92 4.24 -25.66 -1.99
N THR A 93 4.75 -24.47 -2.33
CA THR A 93 3.93 -23.26 -2.46
C THR A 93 3.31 -23.20 -3.85
N THR A 94 2.02 -22.88 -3.88
CA THR A 94 1.27 -22.72 -5.15
C THR A 94 0.68 -21.33 -5.24
N ALA A 95 0.59 -20.80 -6.46
CA ALA A 95 -0.04 -19.52 -6.73
C ALA A 95 -0.93 -19.60 -7.97
N SER A 96 -2.16 -19.10 -7.86
CA SER A 96 -2.96 -18.80 -9.05
C SER A 96 -2.61 -17.38 -9.51
N LEU A 97 -1.89 -17.30 -10.62
CA LEU A 97 -1.51 -16.06 -11.28
C LEU A 97 -2.61 -15.70 -12.27
N GLN A 98 -3.06 -14.45 -12.25
CA GLN A 98 -4.13 -13.93 -13.08
C GLN A 98 -3.72 -12.61 -13.71
N LEU A 99 -4.03 -12.46 -14.99
CA LEU A 99 -3.93 -11.18 -15.69
C LEU A 99 -5.33 -10.56 -15.74
N ARG A 100 -5.52 -9.45 -15.03
CA ARG A 100 -6.83 -8.77 -14.93
C ARG A 100 -6.81 -7.47 -15.69
N LYS A 101 -7.96 -7.07 -16.23
CA LYS A 101 -8.15 -5.71 -16.73
C LYS A 101 -7.78 -4.68 -15.65
N ARG A 102 -7.09 -3.60 -16.04
CA ARG A 102 -6.85 -2.44 -15.18
C ARG A 102 -8.19 -1.88 -14.68
N THR A 103 -8.24 -1.57 -13.38
CA THR A 103 -9.49 -1.11 -12.76
C THR A 103 -9.81 0.32 -13.17
N SER A 104 -11.08 0.70 -13.17
CA SER A 104 -11.53 2.08 -13.46
C SER A 104 -10.98 3.13 -12.48
N ARG A 105 -10.43 2.72 -11.34
CA ARG A 105 -9.74 3.61 -10.40
C ARG A 105 -8.38 4.07 -10.89
N SER A 106 -7.79 3.36 -11.85
CA SER A 106 -6.49 3.68 -12.42
C SER A 106 -6.70 4.25 -13.82
N ALA A 107 -6.78 5.59 -13.88
CA ALA A 107 -6.88 6.32 -15.15
C ALA A 107 -5.67 6.03 -16.04
N LEU A 108 -5.90 6.03 -17.35
CA LEU A 108 -4.84 6.08 -18.34
C LEU A 108 -4.26 7.50 -18.37
N SER A 109 -2.94 7.60 -18.44
CA SER A 109 -2.24 8.84 -18.77
C SER A 109 -2.44 9.19 -20.25
N ASP A 110 -2.20 10.46 -20.61
CA ASP A 110 -2.35 10.94 -21.99
C ASP A 110 -1.49 10.12 -22.97
N PHE A 111 -0.25 9.79 -22.58
CA PHE A 111 0.65 8.95 -23.37
C PHE A 111 0.13 7.52 -23.55
N GLU A 112 -0.38 6.89 -22.48
CA GLU A 112 -0.97 5.55 -22.58
C GLU A 112 -2.18 5.57 -23.49
N LYS A 113 -3.03 6.60 -23.38
CA LYS A 113 -4.20 6.75 -24.23
C LYS A 113 -3.81 6.91 -25.71
N GLU A 114 -2.88 7.81 -26.01
CA GLU A 114 -2.38 8.03 -27.38
C GLU A 114 -1.83 6.71 -27.98
N THR A 115 -1.03 5.98 -27.20
CA THR A 115 -0.48 4.67 -27.61
C THR A 115 -1.58 3.65 -27.91
N LEU A 116 -2.64 3.61 -27.09
CA LEU A 116 -3.77 2.70 -27.29
C LEU A 116 -4.64 3.10 -28.48
N ASP A 117 -4.84 4.41 -28.70
CA ASP A 117 -5.58 4.94 -29.83
C ASP A 117 -4.87 4.62 -31.16
N ASP A 118 -3.54 4.80 -31.22
CA ASP A 118 -2.70 4.46 -32.38
C ASP A 118 -2.80 2.97 -32.77
N LEU A 119 -2.95 2.11 -31.77
CA LEU A 119 -3.07 0.66 -31.94
C LEU A 119 -4.54 0.19 -32.06
N ASN A 120 -5.51 1.11 -32.12
CA ASN A 120 -6.95 0.82 -32.17
C ASN A 120 -7.44 -0.07 -31.01
N ILE A 121 -6.90 0.14 -29.82
CA ILE A 121 -7.32 -0.58 -28.61
C ILE A 121 -8.41 0.21 -27.90
N ALA A 122 -9.52 -0.46 -27.62
CA ALA A 122 -10.71 0.16 -27.08
C ALA A 122 -10.46 0.72 -25.67
N THR A 123 -10.65 2.03 -25.51
CA THR A 123 -10.72 2.72 -24.22
C THR A 123 -12.12 3.32 -24.03
N GLU A 124 -12.52 3.56 -22.78
CA GLU A 124 -13.79 4.22 -22.46
C GLU A 124 -13.55 5.48 -21.62
N LYS A 125 -14.40 6.49 -21.83
CA LYS A 125 -14.48 7.62 -20.92
C LYS A 125 -15.25 7.19 -19.68
N SER A 126 -14.61 7.28 -18.52
CA SER A 126 -15.27 7.15 -17.24
C SER A 126 -15.43 8.54 -16.65
N ALA A 127 -16.69 8.98 -16.48
CA ALA A 127 -16.97 10.10 -15.61
C ALA A 127 -16.71 9.63 -14.16
N ASP A 128 -15.77 10.25 -13.46
CA ASP A 128 -15.55 9.97 -12.02
C ASP A 128 -16.50 10.82 -11.14
N SER A 129 -17.56 11.36 -11.74
CA SER A 129 -18.48 12.32 -11.15
C SER A 129 -19.32 11.66 -10.05
N LYS A 130 -18.77 11.60 -8.84
CA LYS A 130 -19.53 11.51 -7.60
C LYS A 130 -20.04 12.89 -7.19
N VAL A 131 -20.78 13.53 -8.09
CA VAL A 131 -21.76 14.57 -7.75
C VAL A 131 -23.00 14.23 -8.55
N TYR A 132 -24.02 13.69 -7.88
CA TYR A 132 -25.30 13.39 -8.51
C TYR A 132 -26.08 14.70 -8.70
N ILE A 133 -25.74 15.47 -9.73
CA ILE A 133 -26.69 16.41 -10.32
C ILE A 133 -27.66 15.54 -11.14
N ASN A 134 -28.96 15.82 -11.05
CA ASN A 134 -29.95 15.16 -11.88
C ASN A 134 -29.53 15.30 -13.36
N ALA A 135 -29.45 14.20 -14.10
CA ALA A 135 -28.90 14.13 -15.46
C ALA A 135 -29.50 15.14 -16.45
N LYS A 136 -30.71 15.65 -16.17
CA LYS A 136 -31.33 16.74 -16.94
C LYS A 136 -30.53 18.05 -16.92
N TYR A 137 -29.70 18.26 -15.90
CA TYR A 137 -28.99 19.52 -15.63
C TYR A 137 -27.47 19.33 -15.60
N ALA A 138 -26.96 18.21 -16.11
CA ALA A 138 -25.53 17.91 -16.12
C ALA A 138 -24.74 18.89 -17.00
N ASP A 139 -25.37 19.43 -18.05
CA ASP A 139 -24.79 20.37 -19.01
C ASP A 139 -25.33 21.81 -18.84
N ASP A 140 -25.93 22.13 -17.69
CA ASP A 140 -26.54 23.45 -17.42
C ASP A 140 -25.57 24.33 -16.60
N ASP A 141 -24.63 24.95 -17.31
CA ASP A 141 -23.58 25.81 -16.72
C ASP A 141 -24.18 26.97 -15.89
N GLU A 142 -25.33 27.52 -16.29
CA GLU A 142 -26.01 28.59 -15.55
C GLU A 142 -26.57 28.12 -14.20
N LEU A 143 -26.97 26.85 -14.10
CA LEU A 143 -27.42 26.26 -12.86
C LEU A 143 -26.23 25.94 -11.95
N ALA A 144 -25.11 25.48 -12.52
CA ALA A 144 -23.87 25.23 -11.78
C ALA A 144 -23.38 26.52 -11.10
N ASP A 145 -23.34 27.64 -11.83
CA ASP A 145 -22.94 28.95 -11.30
C ASP A 145 -23.83 29.39 -10.12
N LYS A 146 -25.15 29.21 -10.22
CA LYS A 146 -26.10 29.54 -9.13
C LYS A 146 -25.89 28.66 -7.90
N VAL A 147 -25.54 27.39 -8.10
CA VAL A 147 -25.27 26.45 -7.02
C VAL A 147 -23.94 26.80 -6.35
N GLU A 148 -22.90 27.13 -7.10
CA GLU A 148 -21.62 27.60 -6.56
C GLU A 148 -21.78 28.91 -5.77
N GLU A 149 -22.53 29.88 -6.29
CA GLU A 149 -22.79 31.14 -5.61
C GLU A 149 -23.56 30.93 -4.29
N ALA A 150 -24.54 30.01 -4.27
CA ALA A 150 -25.29 29.66 -3.07
C ALA A 150 -24.45 28.92 -2.01
N LEU A 151 -23.44 28.16 -2.45
CA LEU A 151 -22.55 27.39 -1.58
C LEU A 151 -21.34 28.19 -1.08
N LYS A 152 -21.06 29.33 -1.72
CA LYS A 152 -19.94 30.23 -1.39
C LYS A 152 -19.99 30.66 0.08
N GLY A 153 -18.94 30.31 0.83
CA GLY A 153 -18.80 30.64 2.25
C GLY A 153 -19.52 29.69 3.23
N ILE A 154 -20.28 28.71 2.73
CA ILE A 154 -20.86 27.61 3.54
C ILE A 154 -19.93 26.40 3.52
N VAL A 155 -19.38 26.11 2.35
CA VAL A 155 -18.42 25.03 2.11
C VAL A 155 -17.13 25.62 1.55
N PRO A 156 -15.99 24.91 1.70
CA PRO A 156 -14.76 25.27 1.03
C PRO A 156 -14.94 25.48 -0.48
N ASP A 157 -14.17 26.38 -1.08
CA ASP A 157 -14.29 26.75 -2.50
C ASP A 157 -14.03 25.57 -3.45
N ASP A 158 -13.44 24.46 -2.97
CA ASP A 158 -13.16 23.22 -3.69
C ASP A 158 -14.23 22.12 -3.48
N PHE A 159 -15.40 22.48 -2.95
CA PHE A 159 -16.45 21.51 -2.60
C PHE A 159 -17.08 20.80 -3.82
N LEU A 160 -17.24 21.50 -4.95
CA LEU A 160 -17.74 20.95 -6.21
C LEU A 160 -16.59 20.71 -7.18
N LEU A 161 -15.76 19.72 -6.89
CA LEU A 161 -14.76 19.27 -7.87
C LEU A 161 -15.44 18.37 -8.90
N SER A 162 -15.66 18.92 -10.11
CA SER A 162 -15.66 18.13 -11.33
C SER A 162 -14.28 17.46 -11.44
N THR A 163 -14.19 16.22 -10.95
CA THR A 163 -13.04 15.38 -11.29
C THR A 163 -13.21 15.07 -12.77
N GLY A 164 -12.39 15.73 -13.60
CA GLY A 164 -12.50 15.70 -15.05
C GLY A 164 -12.64 14.29 -15.62
N GLU A 165 -13.15 14.21 -16.86
CA GLU A 165 -13.26 12.94 -17.58
C GLU A 165 -11.90 12.21 -17.57
N LYS A 166 -11.89 10.93 -17.18
CA LYS A 166 -10.71 10.08 -17.27
C LYS A 166 -10.94 8.95 -18.25
N PHE A 167 -9.90 8.59 -18.99
CA PHE A 167 -9.94 7.40 -19.86
C PHE A 167 -9.55 6.17 -19.07
N VAL A 168 -10.29 5.08 -19.26
CA VAL A 168 -10.04 3.78 -18.63
C VAL A 168 -10.14 2.66 -19.66
N THR A 169 -9.61 1.50 -19.30
CA THR A 169 -9.63 0.31 -20.17
C THR A 169 -11.00 -0.35 -20.17
N THR A 170 -11.41 -0.83 -21.34
CA THR A 170 -12.63 -1.62 -21.56
C THR A 170 -12.39 -3.11 -21.34
N SER A 171 -13.47 -3.91 -21.26
CA SER A 171 -13.37 -5.37 -21.16
C SER A 171 -12.63 -6.02 -22.34
N ASP A 172 -12.59 -5.36 -23.50
CA ASP A 172 -11.90 -5.84 -24.69
C ASP A 172 -10.43 -5.41 -24.76
N SER A 173 -10.00 -4.38 -24.03
CA SER A 173 -8.63 -3.82 -24.16
C SER A 173 -7.55 -4.89 -23.98
N LEU A 174 -7.71 -5.76 -22.98
CA LEU A 174 -6.75 -6.82 -22.70
C LEU A 174 -6.72 -7.87 -23.81
N ARG A 175 -7.89 -8.24 -24.35
CA ARG A 175 -7.97 -9.20 -25.46
C ARG A 175 -7.28 -8.65 -26.71
N GLN A 176 -7.56 -7.39 -27.06
CA GLN A 176 -6.95 -6.71 -28.20
C GLN A 176 -5.43 -6.54 -28.02
N ALA A 177 -4.98 -6.20 -26.81
CA ALA A 177 -3.56 -6.12 -26.49
C ALA A 177 -2.83 -7.45 -26.75
N MET A 178 -3.43 -8.58 -26.37
CA MET A 178 -2.86 -9.92 -26.57
C MET A 178 -2.82 -10.36 -28.05
N GLU A 179 -3.60 -9.72 -28.93
CA GLU A 179 -3.64 -9.98 -30.37
C GLU A 179 -2.52 -9.28 -31.16
N ILE A 180 -1.82 -8.30 -30.56
CA ILE A 180 -0.68 -7.60 -31.17
C ILE A 180 0.41 -8.60 -31.55
N LYS A 181 0.91 -8.59 -32.79
CA LYS A 181 1.91 -9.55 -33.26
C LYS A 181 3.32 -9.28 -32.74
N ASP A 182 3.72 -8.01 -32.69
CA ASP A 182 5.03 -7.64 -32.17
C ASP A 182 5.07 -7.86 -30.65
N MET A 183 6.07 -8.60 -30.17
CA MET A 183 6.16 -8.99 -28.77
C MET A 183 6.50 -7.81 -27.85
N LYS A 184 7.27 -6.83 -28.34
CA LYS A 184 7.68 -5.66 -27.55
C LYS A 184 6.50 -4.72 -27.38
N ASP A 185 5.75 -4.48 -28.46
CA ASP A 185 4.54 -3.66 -28.42
C ASP A 185 3.45 -4.36 -27.59
N ARG A 186 3.25 -5.66 -27.79
CA ARG A 186 2.33 -6.47 -26.98
C ARG A 186 2.63 -6.34 -25.49
N ARG A 187 3.90 -6.51 -25.09
CA ARG A 187 4.30 -6.41 -23.67
C ARG A 187 3.94 -5.03 -23.11
N THR A 188 4.36 -3.99 -23.80
CA THR A 188 4.15 -2.59 -23.39
C THR A 188 2.66 -2.31 -23.19
N VAL A 189 1.83 -2.69 -24.17
CA VAL A 189 0.39 -2.46 -24.12
C VAL A 189 -0.28 -3.30 -23.04
N VAL A 190 0.08 -4.57 -22.87
CA VAL A 190 -0.46 -5.42 -21.81
C VAL A 190 -0.18 -4.82 -20.43
N GLU A 191 1.01 -4.27 -20.21
CA GLU A 191 1.36 -3.58 -18.97
C GLU A 191 0.49 -2.32 -18.75
N MET A 192 0.12 -1.61 -19.82
CA MET A 192 -0.79 -0.44 -19.73
C MET A 192 -2.23 -0.84 -19.39
N VAL A 193 -2.74 -1.93 -19.98
CA VAL A 193 -4.17 -2.27 -19.91
C VAL A 193 -4.54 -3.29 -18.84
N SER A 194 -3.54 -3.86 -18.15
CA SER A 194 -3.75 -4.95 -17.20
C SER A 194 -3.08 -4.73 -15.85
N THR A 195 -3.48 -5.54 -14.88
CA THR A 195 -2.89 -5.64 -13.56
C THR A 195 -2.68 -7.13 -13.25
N GLN A 196 -1.50 -7.50 -12.76
CA GLN A 196 -1.27 -8.87 -12.30
C GLN A 196 -1.83 -9.05 -10.89
N ALA A 197 -2.45 -10.21 -10.66
CA ALA A 197 -2.89 -10.64 -9.35
C ALA A 197 -2.40 -12.06 -9.09
N ALA A 198 -1.77 -12.27 -7.92
CA ALA A 198 -1.37 -13.58 -7.46
C ALA A 198 -2.18 -13.94 -6.20
N ARG A 199 -2.79 -15.12 -6.21
CA ARG A 199 -3.35 -15.74 -5.00
C ARG A 199 -2.45 -16.88 -4.58
N CYS A 200 -1.62 -16.61 -3.58
CA CYS A 200 -0.64 -17.56 -3.08
C CYS A 200 -1.22 -18.40 -1.94
N LYS A 201 -0.84 -19.68 -1.91
CA LYS A 201 -1.04 -20.60 -0.79
C LYS A 201 0.32 -21.15 -0.40
N PHE A 202 0.80 -20.75 0.77
CA PHE A 202 2.00 -21.32 1.35
C PHE A 202 1.75 -22.79 1.72
N GLY A 203 2.59 -23.69 1.20
CA GLY A 203 2.49 -25.12 1.46
C GLY A 203 3.44 -25.63 2.54
N GLY A 204 4.41 -24.81 2.96
CA GLY A 204 5.40 -25.19 3.95
C GLY A 204 4.87 -25.22 5.39
N SER A 205 5.73 -25.70 6.27
CA SER A 205 5.51 -25.77 7.72
C SER A 205 5.63 -24.40 8.41
N HIS A 206 5.10 -24.30 9.63
CA HIS A 206 5.25 -23.11 10.46
C HIS A 206 6.73 -22.79 10.77
N ALA A 207 7.57 -23.81 10.93
CA ALA A 207 9.00 -23.64 11.19
C ALA A 207 9.73 -23.02 9.98
N GLU A 208 9.38 -23.44 8.77
CA GLU A 208 9.91 -22.84 7.53
C GLU A 208 9.46 -21.39 7.39
N MET A 209 8.19 -21.09 7.69
CA MET A 209 7.70 -19.71 7.69
C MET A 209 8.49 -18.81 8.67
N ILE A 210 8.75 -19.27 9.89
CA ILE A 210 9.58 -18.52 10.86
C ILE A 210 11.00 -18.34 10.31
N THR A 211 11.57 -19.36 9.69
CA THR A 211 12.93 -19.29 9.11
C THR A 211 13.00 -18.23 8.01
N ILE A 212 11.99 -18.16 7.14
CA ILE A 212 11.88 -17.13 6.09
C ILE A 212 11.77 -15.74 6.74
N LEU A 213 10.89 -15.57 7.72
CA LEU A 213 10.70 -14.29 8.41
C LEU A 213 11.96 -13.82 9.15
N ASP A 214 12.68 -14.73 9.81
CA ASP A 214 13.94 -14.43 10.49
C ASP A 214 15.02 -14.00 9.48
N GLY A 215 15.05 -14.59 8.30
CA GLY A 215 15.91 -14.13 7.20
C GLY A 215 15.59 -12.69 6.76
N VAL A 216 14.31 -12.38 6.57
CA VAL A 216 13.82 -11.05 6.16
C VAL A 216 14.07 -9.97 7.21
N LEU A 217 14.00 -10.31 8.50
CA LEU A 217 14.21 -9.33 9.57
C LEU A 217 15.69 -9.10 9.90
N LYS A 218 16.59 -9.94 9.38
CA LYS A 218 18.05 -9.82 9.52
C LYS A 218 18.74 -9.13 8.34
N SER A 219 18.09 -9.07 7.18
CA SER A 219 18.54 -8.36 5.97
C SER A 219 18.32 -6.86 6.07
#